data_AF-A0AA40AYZ3-F1
#
_entry.id   AF-A0AA40AYZ3-F1
#
_cell.length_a   1.000
_cell.length_b   1.000
_cell.length_c   1.000
_cell.angle_alpha   90.00
_cell.angle_beta   90.00
_cell.angle_gamma   90.00
#
_symmetry.space_group_name_H-M   'P 1'
#
loop_
_entity.id
_entity.type
_entity.pdbx_description
1 polymer ?
#
loop_
_entity_poly.entity_id
_entity_poly.type
_entity_poly.pdbx_seq_one_letter_code
_entity_poly.pdbx_strand_id
1 'polypeptide(L)' 'MGSQNYATEKNMDALQEQGGLAKHVVLPKVVADAIHLTGLLGYWYIWVDRFCIIQDNDGLDKNKPS' A
#
# COMPACT_ATOMS: atom_id res chain seq x y z
N MET A 1 12.19 -2.40 14.34
CA MET A 1 11.69 -1.47 13.31
C MET A 1 10.37 -2.03 12.82
N GLY A 2 9.26 -1.30 13.02
CA GLY A 2 7.92 -1.80 12.71
C GLY A 2 7.74 -1.96 11.20
N SER A 3 7.38 -3.16 10.76
CA SER A 3 7.00 -3.43 9.37
C SER A 3 5.72 -2.63 9.07
N GLN A 4 5.84 -1.57 8.27
CA GLN A 4 4.70 -0.78 7.84
C GLN A 4 3.99 -1.52 6.70
N ASN A 5 2.69 -1.70 6.84
CA ASN A 5 1.87 -2.52 5.92
C ASN A 5 0.86 -1.68 5.12
N TYR A 6 1.02 -0.36 5.10
CA TYR A 6 0.13 0.58 4.43
C TYR A 6 0.85 1.91 4.10
N ALA A 7 0.28 2.68 3.19
CA ALA A 7 0.78 3.99 2.78
C ALA A 7 0.44 5.08 3.81
N THR A 8 1.41 5.94 4.06
CA THR A 8 1.42 7.05 5.04
C THR A 8 2.06 8.25 4.33
N GLU A 9 1.85 9.47 4.82
CA GLU A 9 2.52 10.65 4.23
C GLU A 9 4.04 10.52 4.30
N LYS A 10 4.55 9.86 5.36
CA LYS A 10 5.97 9.75 5.64
C LYS A 10 6.68 8.65 4.86
N ASN A 11 5.95 7.65 4.36
CA ASN A 11 6.55 6.52 3.65
C ASN A 11 6.23 6.51 2.15
N MET A 12 5.37 7.40 1.66
CA MET A 12 4.95 7.42 0.25
C MET A 12 6.16 7.56 -0.69
N ASP A 13 7.08 8.48 -0.41
CA ASP A 13 8.27 8.70 -1.24
C ASP A 13 9.10 7.41 -1.36
N ALA A 14 9.32 6.70 -0.25
CA ALA A 14 10.05 5.44 -0.22
C ALA A 14 9.30 4.29 -0.92
N LEU A 15 7.96 4.30 -0.91
CA LEU A 15 7.15 3.31 -1.62
C LEU A 15 7.14 3.53 -3.15
N GLN A 16 7.32 4.77 -3.60
CA GLN A 16 7.38 5.14 -5.02
C GLN A 16 8.73 4.82 -5.68
N GLU A 17 9.79 4.61 -4.89
CA GLU A 17 11.08 4.18 -5.41
C GLU A 17 10.99 2.81 -6.11
N GLN A 18 11.87 2.58 -7.08
CA GLN A 18 11.97 1.28 -7.73
C GLN A 18 12.28 0.19 -6.68
N GLY A 19 11.36 -0.77 -6.56
CA GLY A 19 11.44 -1.84 -5.57
C GLY A 19 11.12 -1.40 -4.13
N GLY A 20 10.60 -0.20 -3.90
CA GLY A 20 10.23 0.33 -2.59
C GLY A 20 9.29 -0.60 -1.82
N LEU A 21 8.31 -1.19 -2.53
CA LEU A 21 7.39 -2.17 -1.97
C LEU A 21 8.10 -3.42 -1.40
N ALA A 22 9.13 -3.93 -2.08
CA ALA A 22 9.89 -5.10 -1.61
C ALA A 22 10.87 -4.77 -0.47
N LYS A 23 11.35 -3.52 -0.40
CA LYS A 23 12.32 -3.05 0.60
C LYS A 23 11.67 -2.64 1.92
N HIS A 24 10.47 -2.07 1.87
CA HIS A 24 9.87 -1.37 3.00
C HIS A 24 8.57 -2.01 3.53
N VAL A 25 7.98 -2.96 2.79
CA VAL A 25 6.68 -3.54 3.12
C VAL A 25 6.77 -5.06 3.24
N VAL A 26 6.13 -5.61 4.27
CA VAL A 26 5.84 -7.04 4.32
C VAL A 26 4.53 -7.27 3.56
N LEU A 27 4.65 -7.69 2.31
CA LEU A 27 3.48 -7.89 1.45
C LEU A 27 2.61 -9.04 1.98
N PRO A 28 1.30 -8.79 2.24
CA PRO A 28 0.36 -9.88 2.49
C PRO A 28 0.33 -10.83 1.29
N LYS A 29 0.21 -12.12 1.56
CA LYS A 29 0.20 -13.16 0.50
C LYS A 29 -0.79 -12.86 -0.62
N VAL A 30 -2.00 -12.40 -0.28
CA VAL A 30 -3.03 -12.03 -1.26
C VAL A 30 -2.58 -10.94 -2.24
N VAL A 31 -1.78 -9.97 -1.77
CA VAL A 31 -1.27 -8.88 -2.62
C VAL A 31 -0.13 -9.39 -3.50
N ALA A 32 0.75 -10.23 -2.95
CA ALA A 32 1.81 -10.87 -3.73
C ALA A 32 1.25 -11.76 -4.85
N ASP A 33 0.22 -12.55 -4.55
CA ASP A 33 -0.46 -13.41 -5.52
C ASP A 33 -1.15 -12.56 -6.60
N ALA A 34 -1.78 -11.43 -6.22
CA ALA A 34 -2.38 -10.50 -7.17
C ALA A 34 -1.35 -9.87 -8.12
N ILE A 35 -0.20 -9.40 -7.61
CA ILE A 35 0.90 -8.88 -8.43
C ILE A 35 1.37 -9.93 -9.44
N HIS A 36 1.55 -11.17 -8.99
CA HIS A 36 1.97 -12.27 -9.85
C HIS A 36 0.95 -12.54 -10.97
N LEU A 37 -0.34 -12.63 -10.61
CA LEU A 37 -1.43 -12.82 -11.57
C LEU A 37 -1.53 -11.68 -12.59
N THR A 38 -1.41 -10.42 -12.14
CA THR A 38 -1.40 -9.24 -13.01
C THR A 38 -0.28 -9.32 -14.05
N GLY A 39 0.92 -9.76 -13.66
CA GLY A 39 2.03 -9.98 -14.58
C GLY A 39 1.78 -11.10 -15.59
N LEU A 40 1.16 -12.21 -15.15
CA LEU A 40 0.77 -13.31 -16.05
C LEU A 40 -0.29 -12.87 -17.08
N LEU A 41 -1.17 -11.94 -16.70
CA LEU A 41 -2.18 -11.36 -17.59
C LEU A 41 -1.62 -10.30 -18.55
N GLY A 42 -0.34 -9.95 -18.44
CA GLY A 42 0.33 -8.97 -19.31
C GLY A 42 0.09 -7.51 -18.91
N TYR A 43 -0.44 -7.26 -17.71
CA TYR A 43 -0.57 -5.92 -17.16
C TYR A 43 0.70 -5.49 -16.43
N TRP A 44 0.96 -4.19 -16.45
CA TRP A 44 2.20 -3.62 -15.91
C TRP A 44 2.03 -3.11 -14.48
N TYR A 45 0.80 -2.80 -14.08
CA TYR A 45 0.50 -2.19 -12.79
C TYR A 45 -0.84 -2.69 -12.25
N ILE A 46 -0.92 -2.84 -10.93
CA ILE A 46 -2.16 -3.07 -10.18
C ILE A 46 -2.27 -1.97 -9.12
N TRP A 47 -3.49 -1.49 -8.90
CA TRP A 47 -3.77 -0.56 -7.82
C TRP A 47 -4.25 -1.33 -6.61
N VAL A 48 -3.63 -1.06 -5.46
CA VAL A 48 -4.01 -1.64 -4.17
C VAL A 48 -4.16 -0.48 -3.21
N ASP A 49 -5.40 -0.10 -2.90
CA ASP A 49 -5.73 1.11 -2.13
C ASP A 49 -4.89 1.28 -0.86
N ARG A 50 -4.62 0.18 -0.14
CA ARG A 50 -3.81 0.16 1.07
C ARG A 50 -2.38 0.70 0.87
N PHE A 51 -1.83 0.59 -0.34
CA PHE A 51 -0.49 1.06 -0.70
C PHE A 51 -0.49 2.26 -1.64
N CYS A 52 -1.60 2.54 -2.32
CA CYS A 52 -1.72 3.65 -3.27
C CYS A 52 -2.38 4.91 -2.66
N ILE A 53 -3.07 4.78 -1.53
CA ILE A 53 -3.79 5.86 -0.86
C ILE A 53 -3.25 6.03 0.56
N ILE A 54 -2.93 7.26 0.94
CA ILE A 54 -2.46 7.61 2.29
C ILE A 54 -3.54 7.27 3.32
N GLN A 55 -3.21 6.41 4.28
CA GLN A 55 -4.13 5.91 5.31
C GLN A 55 -4.05 6.71 6.62
N ASP A 56 -3.11 7.63 6.76
CA ASP A 56 -2.92 8.40 8.02
C ASP A 56 -4.05 9.40 8.31
N ASN A 57 -4.90 9.66 7.32
CA ASN A 57 -6.08 10.48 7.50
C ASN A 57 -7.25 9.55 7.83
N ASP A 58 -7.34 9.19 9.10
CA ASP A 58 -8.58 8.68 9.69
C ASP A 58 -9.61 9.79 9.47
N GLY A 59 -10.37 9.68 8.38
CA GLY A 59 -11.44 10.63 8.09
C GLY A 59 -12.25 10.78 9.35
N LEU A 60 -12.17 11.96 9.98
CA LEU A 60 -12.92 12.33 11.17
C LEU A 60 -14.31 11.76 10.98
N ASP A 61 -14.63 10.76 11.80
CA ASP A 61 -15.99 10.27 11.92
C ASP A 61 -16.84 11.50 12.27
N LYS A 62 -17.57 12.02 11.28
CA LYS A 62 -18.50 13.15 11.49
C LYS A 62 -19.66 12.76 12.42
N ASN A 63 -19.70 11.52 12.90
CA ASN A 63 -20.64 10.96 13.85
C ASN A 63 -20.01 10.53 15.20
N LYS A 64 -18.86 11.11 15.59
CA LYS A 64 -18.46 11.06 16.99
C LYS A 64 -19.14 12.23 17.74
N PRO A 65 -20.12 12.00 18.64
CA PRO A 65 -20.68 13.10 19.42
C PRO A 65 -19.58 13.68 20.33
N SER A 66 -19.49 15.02 20.34
CA SER A 66 -18.61 15.82 21.21
C SER A 66 -18.84 15.56 22.69
#